data_AF-A0A7L3A6Y0-F1
#
_entry.id   AF-A0A7L3A6Y0-F1
#
_cell.length_a   1.000
_cell.length_b   1.000
_cell.length_c   1.000
_cell.angle_alpha   90.00
_cell.angle_beta   90.00
_cell.angle_gamma   90.00
#
_symmetry.space_group_name_H-M   'P 1'
#
loop_
_entity.id
_entity.type
_entity.pdbx_description
1 polymer ?
#
loop_
_entity_poly.entity_id
_entity_poly.type
_entity_poly.pdbx_seq_one_letter_code
_entity_poly.pdbx_strand_id
1 'polypeptide(L)'
;LEGVTTGSTFVLEQPRCVFEKYGNAVIWLVVTLDKDAPSFNNSAEPGTPETAFQRFPEPVRAYMTLNATLGSYPCPKPAGDITVLRVGSETSCARDETRPTCNGPLPGPGPYRVKFLALEGSVPVAETAWSVPIMLRTAKPPSSISTTGSGHSAGMIAITTILSILFAILLAGLVAMLVFWGSDSCGSSTLSKPESVSVRRYNTHHVYDQPAARL
;
A
#
# COMPACT_ATOMS: atom_id res chain seq x y z
N LEU A 1 0.39 -5.22 1.52
CA LEU A 1 0.37 -3.91 2.20
C LEU A 1 -0.57 -3.01 1.44
N GLU A 2 -1.76 -2.75 1.97
CA GLU A 2 -2.58 -1.64 1.47
C GLU A 2 -1.95 -0.34 1.97
N GLY A 3 -1.47 0.50 1.05
CA GLY A 3 -0.80 1.75 1.41
C GLY A 3 -1.79 2.73 2.04
N VAL A 4 -1.48 3.24 3.24
CA VAL A 4 -2.25 4.30 3.87
C VAL A 4 -1.72 5.64 3.35
N THR A 5 -2.52 6.37 2.58
CA THR A 5 -2.12 7.68 2.02
C THR A 5 -2.21 8.76 3.10
N THR A 6 -1.06 9.27 3.56
CA THR A 6 -0.98 10.57 4.24
C THR A 6 -0.67 11.68 3.23
N GLY A 7 -1.29 12.84 3.38
CA GLY A 7 -0.93 14.05 2.64
C GLY A 7 0.03 14.91 3.43
N SER A 8 1.18 15.25 2.84
CA SER A 8 2.12 16.27 3.33
C SER A 8 2.18 17.49 2.41
N THR A 9 1.28 17.55 1.43
CA THR A 9 1.31 18.55 0.34
C THR A 9 -0.08 18.90 -0.12
N PHE A 10 -0.26 20.13 -0.61
CA PHE A 10 -1.42 20.54 -1.40
C PHE A 10 -0.96 21.33 -2.64
N VAL A 11 -1.89 21.60 -3.55
CA VAL A 11 -1.63 22.38 -4.77
C VAL A 11 -2.42 23.68 -4.75
N LEU A 12 -1.80 24.73 -5.28
CA LEU A 12 -2.36 26.06 -5.48
C LEU A 12 -2.28 26.43 -6.95
N GLU A 13 -3.06 27.43 -7.34
CA GLU A 13 -2.75 28.20 -8.54
C GLU A 13 -1.45 28.99 -8.33
N GLN A 14 -0.69 29.15 -9.41
CA GLN A 14 0.50 29.99 -9.39
C GLN A 14 0.08 31.48 -9.36
N PRO A 15 0.85 32.37 -8.70
CA PRO A 15 0.50 33.79 -8.55
C PRO A 15 0.72 34.61 -9.85
N ARG A 16 0.33 34.06 -11.00
CA ARG A 16 0.43 34.71 -12.32
C ARG A 16 -0.52 35.89 -12.39
N CYS A 17 -0.06 36.99 -12.99
CA CYS A 17 -0.85 38.19 -13.22
C CYS A 17 -1.36 38.89 -11.93
N VAL A 18 -0.86 38.51 -10.74
CA VAL A 18 -1.26 39.10 -9.45
C VAL A 18 -0.39 40.31 -9.10
N PHE A 19 0.92 40.20 -9.33
CA PHE A 19 1.93 41.17 -8.85
C PHE A 19 2.60 41.95 -9.98
N GLU A 20 1.98 42.08 -11.16
CA GLU A 20 2.60 42.64 -12.38
C GLU A 20 3.19 44.04 -12.21
N LYS A 21 2.63 44.83 -11.28
CA LYS A 21 3.08 46.20 -11.00
C LYS A 21 4.30 46.28 -10.08
N TYR A 22 4.76 45.15 -9.53
CA TYR A 22 5.82 45.07 -8.52
C TYR A 22 7.05 44.37 -9.09
N GLY A 23 7.64 44.97 -10.13
CA GLY A 23 8.72 44.39 -10.94
C GLY A 23 9.98 43.99 -10.18
N ASN A 24 10.30 44.72 -9.10
CA ASN A 24 11.50 44.51 -8.29
C ASN A 24 11.24 43.61 -7.07
N ALA A 25 9.99 43.21 -6.85
CA ALA A 25 9.62 42.45 -5.67
C ALA A 25 9.92 40.95 -5.82
N VAL A 26 10.28 40.34 -4.70
CA VAL A 26 10.34 38.89 -4.54
C VAL A 26 9.01 38.42 -3.95
N ILE A 27 8.40 37.44 -4.61
CA ILE A 27 7.15 36.83 -4.22
C ILE A 27 7.44 35.65 -3.31
N TRP A 28 6.90 35.73 -2.10
CA TRP A 28 6.96 34.71 -1.08
C TRP A 28 5.58 34.09 -0.87
N LEU A 29 5.56 32.81 -0.53
CA LEU A 29 4.37 32.12 -0.05
C LEU A 29 4.47 32.01 1.46
N VAL A 30 3.52 32.59 2.18
CA VAL A 30 3.36 32.41 3.62
C VAL A 30 2.49 31.19 3.84
N VAL A 31 2.93 30.25 4.69
CA VAL A 31 2.17 29.07 5.09
C VAL A 31 2.03 29.05 6.60
N THR A 32 0.81 28.92 7.09
CA THR A 32 0.48 28.96 8.51
C THR A 32 -0.65 27.99 8.83
N LEU A 33 -0.86 27.67 10.11
CA LEU A 33 -2.12 27.08 10.54
C LEU A 33 -3.23 28.14 10.53
N ASP A 34 -4.48 27.70 10.30
CA ASP A 34 -5.67 28.57 10.26
C ASP A 34 -5.78 29.46 11.51
N LYS A 35 -5.54 28.88 12.70
CA LYS A 35 -5.58 29.57 13.99
C LYS A 35 -4.57 30.72 14.12
N ASP A 36 -3.45 30.64 13.40
CA ASP A 36 -2.32 31.57 13.54
C ASP A 36 -2.33 32.66 12.47
N ALA A 37 -3.10 32.49 11.39
CA ALA A 37 -3.19 33.43 10.27
C ALA A 37 -3.54 34.88 10.65
N PRO A 38 -4.46 35.16 11.60
CA PRO A 38 -4.76 36.53 12.02
C PRO A 38 -3.60 37.25 12.72
N SER A 39 -2.63 36.51 13.24
CA SER A 39 -1.51 37.04 14.03
C SER A 39 -0.22 37.23 13.23
N PHE A 40 -0.21 36.82 11.95
CA PHE A 40 1.00 36.90 11.13
C PHE A 40 1.35 38.35 10.80
N ASN A 41 2.61 38.72 11.05
CA ASN A 41 3.16 40.02 10.70
C ASN A 41 3.74 40.00 9.28
N ASN A 42 3.21 40.82 8.37
CA ASN A 42 3.70 40.94 6.99
C ASN A 42 5.10 41.55 6.87
N SER A 43 5.59 42.19 7.93
CA SER A 43 6.96 42.71 7.96
C SER A 43 7.97 41.65 8.42
N ALA A 44 7.54 40.41 8.67
CA ALA A 44 8.43 39.33 9.04
C ALA A 44 9.38 38.98 7.88
N GLU A 45 10.67 38.87 8.19
CA GLU A 45 11.69 38.59 7.19
C GLU A 45 11.72 37.08 6.87
N PRO A 46 11.76 36.69 5.58
CA PRO A 46 11.84 35.28 5.17
C PRO A 46 13.14 34.61 5.63
N GLY A 47 13.04 33.38 6.12
CA GLY A 47 14.21 32.56 6.46
C GLY A 47 14.85 32.88 7.81
N THR A 48 14.24 33.77 8.58
CA THR A 48 14.66 34.03 9.96
C THR A 48 14.19 32.91 10.90
N PRO A 49 14.71 32.85 12.13
CA PRO A 49 14.21 31.94 13.17
C PRO A 49 12.68 32.01 13.42
N GLU A 50 12.01 33.09 13.04
CA GLU A 50 10.57 33.29 13.21
C GLU A 50 9.74 32.82 12.00
N THR A 51 10.38 32.59 10.84
CA THR A 51 9.72 32.22 9.58
C THR A 51 10.34 30.99 8.90
N ALA A 52 11.19 30.25 9.61
CA ALA A 52 11.87 29.06 9.11
C ALA A 52 10.96 27.82 9.12
N PHE A 53 11.03 27.02 8.07
CA PHE A 53 10.22 25.80 7.91
C PHE A 53 10.48 24.73 8.99
N GLN A 54 11.74 24.49 9.37
CA GLN A 54 12.14 23.30 10.15
C GLN A 54 11.52 23.26 11.56
N ARG A 55 11.08 24.41 12.07
CA ARG A 55 10.44 24.56 13.38
C ARG A 55 8.94 24.88 13.27
N PHE A 56 8.36 24.77 12.09
CA PHE A 56 6.92 24.87 11.87
C PHE A 56 6.22 23.55 12.25
N PRO A 57 5.08 23.56 12.96
CA PRO A 57 4.24 24.71 13.32
C PRO A 57 4.48 25.25 14.73
N GLU A 58 5.40 24.65 15.49
CA GLU A 58 5.72 25.04 16.86
C GLU A 58 7.24 24.87 17.07
N PRO A 59 7.96 25.90 17.57
CA PRO A 59 7.47 27.21 17.99
C PRO A 59 7.19 28.21 16.86
N VAL A 60 7.53 27.89 15.61
CA VAL A 60 7.36 28.80 14.46
C VAL A 60 5.95 28.67 13.90
N ARG A 61 5.13 29.71 14.06
CA ARG A 61 3.70 29.67 13.72
C ARG A 61 3.40 29.79 12.23
N ALA A 62 4.33 30.36 11.46
CA ALA A 62 4.23 30.47 10.02
C ALA A 62 5.63 30.39 9.41
N TYR A 63 5.76 29.78 8.24
CA TYR A 63 7.01 29.81 7.48
C TYR A 63 6.80 30.46 6.12
N MET A 64 7.90 30.94 5.53
CA MET A 64 7.90 31.57 4.21
C MET A 64 8.73 30.75 3.24
N THR A 65 8.19 30.51 2.06
CA THR A 65 8.86 29.77 0.99
C THR A 65 8.64 30.43 -0.38
N LEU A 66 9.01 29.74 -1.46
CA LEU A 66 8.87 30.13 -2.86
C LEU A 66 10.03 30.95 -3.43
N ASN A 67 10.39 32.09 -2.82
CA ASN A 67 11.42 33.01 -3.32
C ASN A 67 11.39 33.19 -4.85
N ALA A 68 10.24 33.62 -5.39
CA ALA A 68 10.02 33.72 -6.83
C ALA A 68 10.07 35.16 -7.33
N THR A 69 10.55 35.35 -8.55
CA THR A 69 10.40 36.63 -9.26
C THR A 69 9.19 36.56 -10.17
N LEU A 70 8.76 37.70 -10.74
CA LEU A 70 7.70 37.71 -11.76
C LEU A 70 8.05 36.81 -12.96
N GLY A 71 9.33 36.71 -13.32
CA GLY A 71 9.81 35.84 -14.40
C GLY A 71 9.61 34.35 -14.12
N SER A 72 9.50 33.93 -12.85
CA SER A 72 9.20 32.53 -12.49
C SER A 72 7.78 32.13 -12.88
N TYR A 73 6.86 33.09 -13.00
CA TYR A 73 5.45 32.88 -13.34
C TYR A 73 4.97 33.85 -14.43
N PRO A 74 5.41 33.68 -15.70
CA PRO A 74 5.02 34.57 -16.79
C PRO A 74 3.50 34.74 -16.93
N CYS A 75 3.05 35.94 -17.27
CA CYS A 75 1.65 36.22 -17.61
C CYS A 75 1.54 36.57 -19.11
N PRO A 76 0.58 35.98 -19.87
CA PRO A 76 -0.40 34.99 -19.45
C PRO A 76 0.20 33.58 -19.30
N LYS A 77 -0.59 32.68 -18.69
CA LYS A 77 -0.29 31.25 -18.64
C LYS A 77 -0.12 30.70 -20.08
N PRO A 78 0.91 29.86 -20.35
CA PRO A 78 1.05 29.21 -21.65
C PRO A 78 -0.18 28.34 -21.99
N ALA A 79 -0.62 28.39 -23.25
CA ALA A 79 -1.76 27.59 -23.70
C ALA A 79 -1.41 26.09 -23.65
N GLY A 80 -2.30 25.27 -23.09
CA GLY A 80 -2.12 23.81 -23.00
C GLY A 80 -1.38 23.31 -21.76
N ASP A 81 -0.71 24.18 -20.99
CA ASP A 81 0.06 23.75 -19.82
C ASP A 81 -0.81 23.56 -18.57
N ILE A 82 -0.43 22.63 -17.69
CA ILE A 82 -0.97 22.53 -16.32
C ILE A 82 0.02 23.20 -15.37
N THR A 83 -0.30 24.41 -14.95
CA THR A 83 0.55 25.22 -14.08
C THR A 83 0.01 25.22 -12.66
N VAL A 84 0.66 24.49 -11.77
CA VAL A 84 0.31 24.44 -10.34
C VAL A 84 1.52 24.78 -9.48
N LEU A 85 1.28 25.33 -8.30
CA LEU A 85 2.27 25.47 -7.26
C LEU A 85 2.00 24.40 -6.19
N ARG A 86 2.92 23.45 -6.04
CA ARG A 86 2.82 22.40 -5.02
C ARG A 86 3.51 22.86 -3.74
N VAL A 87 2.77 22.93 -2.63
CA VAL A 87 3.32 23.22 -1.31
C VAL A 87 3.77 21.92 -0.65
N GLY A 88 4.95 21.93 -0.04
CA GLY A 88 5.57 20.81 0.66
C GLY A 88 6.32 19.80 -0.22
N SER A 89 6.79 20.20 -1.40
CA SER A 89 7.44 19.29 -2.35
C SER A 89 8.93 18.99 -2.06
N GLU A 90 9.60 19.76 -1.22
CA GLU A 90 11.04 19.63 -0.97
C GLU A 90 11.32 18.71 0.23
N THR A 91 11.21 17.40 0.03
CA THR A 91 11.45 16.42 1.10
C THR A 91 12.89 16.40 1.61
N SER A 92 13.85 16.79 0.76
CA SER A 92 15.28 16.79 1.11
C SER A 92 15.64 17.83 2.17
N CYS A 93 14.88 18.92 2.27
CA CYS A 93 15.16 19.98 3.25
C CYS A 93 14.49 19.76 4.61
N ALA A 94 13.74 18.66 4.78
CA ALA A 94 12.90 18.43 5.96
C ALA A 94 13.67 18.53 7.29
N ARG A 95 14.97 18.24 7.26
CA ARG A 95 15.90 18.31 8.41
C ARG A 95 17.10 19.23 8.16
N ASP A 96 17.11 19.94 7.03
CA ASP A 96 18.23 20.79 6.64
C ASP A 96 17.98 22.23 7.10
N GLU A 97 18.48 22.57 8.29
CA GLU A 97 18.34 23.92 8.88
C GLU A 97 19.11 25.00 8.12
N THR A 98 20.01 24.63 7.20
CA THR A 98 20.73 25.61 6.36
C THR A 98 19.83 26.23 5.29
N ARG A 99 18.63 25.66 5.08
CA ARG A 99 17.63 26.10 4.10
C ARG A 99 16.30 26.48 4.77
N PRO A 100 16.24 27.60 5.51
CA PRO A 100 15.07 27.94 6.32
C PRO A 100 13.82 28.30 5.50
N THR A 101 13.99 28.73 4.25
CA THR A 101 12.90 29.11 3.33
C THR A 101 12.41 27.97 2.44
N CYS A 102 12.82 26.73 2.73
CA CYS A 102 12.53 25.61 1.86
C CYS A 102 11.03 25.24 1.84
N ASN A 103 10.58 24.65 0.73
CA ASN A 103 9.19 24.24 0.55
C ASN A 103 8.96 22.83 1.11
N GLY A 104 9.25 22.65 2.40
CA GLY A 104 9.32 21.34 3.06
C GLY A 104 7.95 20.70 3.35
N PRO A 105 7.90 19.36 3.54
CA PRO A 105 6.67 18.60 3.71
C PRO A 105 5.87 19.05 4.93
N LEU A 106 4.56 19.22 4.78
CA LEU A 106 3.68 19.70 5.85
C LEU A 106 3.56 18.65 6.97
N PRO A 107 3.62 19.08 8.26
CA PRO A 107 3.80 18.18 9.39
C PRO A 107 2.52 17.44 9.83
N GLY A 108 1.34 17.83 9.34
CA GLY A 108 0.08 17.25 9.79
C GLY A 108 -1.10 17.58 8.87
N PRO A 109 -2.33 17.25 9.27
CA PRO A 109 -3.50 17.42 8.41
C PRO A 109 -3.97 18.87 8.22
N GLY A 110 -3.46 19.83 9.00
CA GLY A 110 -3.94 21.21 9.01
C GLY A 110 -5.07 21.42 10.04
N PRO A 111 -5.96 22.42 9.82
CA PRO A 111 -6.10 23.23 8.61
C PRO A 111 -4.98 24.25 8.40
N TYR A 112 -4.52 24.37 7.15
CA TYR A 112 -3.54 25.36 6.72
C TYR A 112 -4.20 26.56 6.06
N ARG A 113 -3.56 27.72 6.15
CA ARG A 113 -3.85 28.89 5.30
C ARG A 113 -2.58 29.35 4.62
N VAL A 114 -2.77 29.94 3.44
CA VAL A 114 -1.69 30.53 2.68
C VAL A 114 -2.06 31.90 2.13
N LYS A 115 -1.05 32.72 1.90
CA LYS A 115 -1.16 33.93 1.08
C LYS A 115 0.17 34.20 0.39
N PHE A 116 0.11 34.94 -0.70
CA PHE A 116 1.32 35.46 -1.34
C PHE A 116 1.63 36.85 -0.82
N LEU A 117 2.92 37.11 -0.62
CA LEU A 117 3.46 38.39 -0.15
C LEU A 117 4.57 38.81 -1.11
N ALA A 118 4.48 40.01 -1.66
CA ALA A 118 5.53 40.60 -2.48
C ALA A 118 6.38 41.53 -1.61
N LEU A 119 7.69 41.27 -1.55
CA LEU A 119 8.65 42.03 -0.76
C LEU A 119 9.69 42.72 -1.66
N GLU A 120 9.93 44.01 -1.47
CA GLU A 120 11.11 44.68 -2.00
C GLU A 120 12.15 44.79 -0.88
N GLY A 121 13.16 43.92 -0.93
CA GLY A 121 14.02 43.66 0.24
C GLY A 121 13.19 43.03 1.35
N SER A 122 13.11 43.69 2.50
CA SER A 122 12.28 43.27 3.65
C SER A 122 10.98 44.06 3.77
N VAL A 123 10.67 44.95 2.81
CA VAL A 123 9.48 45.81 2.87
C VAL A 123 8.32 45.17 2.11
N PRO A 124 7.17 44.92 2.75
CA PRO A 124 5.99 44.41 2.06
C PRO A 124 5.37 45.49 1.17
N VAL A 125 5.28 45.21 -0.13
CA VAL A 125 4.73 46.13 -1.14
C VAL A 125 3.37 45.71 -1.67
N ALA A 126 3.02 44.42 -1.57
CA ALA A 126 1.70 43.89 -1.90
C ALA A 126 1.45 42.52 -1.26
N GLU A 127 0.18 42.14 -1.13
CA GLU A 127 -0.22 40.82 -0.64
C GLU A 127 -1.54 40.35 -1.29
N THR A 128 -1.79 39.04 -1.21
CA THR A 128 -3.13 38.49 -1.47
C THR A 128 -3.91 38.36 -0.17
N ALA A 129 -5.24 38.22 -0.28
CA ALA A 129 -6.03 37.69 0.83
C ALA A 129 -5.54 36.28 1.22
N TRP A 130 -5.82 35.89 2.46
CA TRP A 130 -5.64 34.51 2.91
C TRP A 130 -6.56 33.56 2.14
N SER A 131 -6.05 32.37 1.84
CA SER A 131 -6.86 31.26 1.31
C SER A 131 -7.97 30.87 2.28
N VAL A 132 -8.94 30.13 1.76
CA VAL A 132 -9.80 29.28 2.61
C VAL A 132 -8.93 28.25 3.36
N PRO A 133 -9.39 27.73 4.51
CA PRO A 133 -8.68 26.67 5.22
C PRO A 133 -8.50 25.41 4.36
N ILE A 134 -7.30 24.85 4.35
CA ILE A 134 -6.91 23.69 3.54
C ILE A 134 -6.64 22.50 4.47
N MET A 135 -7.39 21.42 4.29
CA MET A 135 -7.19 20.15 4.99
C MET A 135 -6.45 19.15 4.10
N LEU A 136 -5.41 18.51 4.64
CA LEU A 136 -4.72 17.42 3.96
C LEU A 136 -5.42 16.08 4.22
N ARG A 137 -5.12 15.10 3.36
CA ARG A 137 -5.59 13.73 3.55
C ARG A 137 -4.92 13.10 4.78
N THR A 138 -5.74 12.61 5.71
CA THR A 138 -5.25 11.91 6.90
C THR A 138 -5.15 10.42 6.63
N ALA A 139 -4.08 9.79 7.13
CA ALA A 139 -4.01 8.34 7.21
C ALA A 139 -5.12 7.79 8.11
N LYS A 140 -5.74 6.69 7.68
CA LYS A 140 -6.51 5.86 8.60
C LYS A 140 -5.55 5.23 9.63
N PRO A 141 -5.89 5.20 10.93
CA PRO A 141 -5.03 4.59 11.93
C PRO A 141 -4.82 3.10 11.60
N PRO A 142 -3.62 2.54 11.82
CA PRO A 142 -3.34 1.12 11.53
C PRO A 142 -4.33 0.15 12.17
N SER A 143 -4.87 0.49 13.34
CA SER A 143 -5.90 -0.29 14.05
C SER A 143 -7.27 -0.33 13.36
N SER A 144 -7.53 0.59 12.43
CA SER A 144 -8.73 0.59 11.59
C SER A 144 -8.52 -0.13 10.26
N ILE A 145 -7.30 -0.57 9.98
CA ILE A 145 -7.03 -1.44 8.83
C ILE A 145 -7.57 -2.80 9.23
N SER A 146 -8.67 -3.20 8.62
CA SER A 146 -9.18 -4.55 8.71
C SER A 146 -8.09 -5.52 8.20
N THR A 147 -7.39 -6.18 9.12
CA THR A 147 -6.50 -7.30 8.81
C THR A 147 -7.28 -8.53 8.32
N THR A 148 -8.61 -8.49 8.38
CA THR A 148 -9.54 -9.40 7.72
C THR A 148 -9.60 -9.16 6.20
N GLY A 149 -8.43 -9.07 5.58
CA GLY A 149 -8.19 -9.03 4.14
C GLY A 149 -7.34 -10.22 3.68
N SER A 150 -7.45 -11.36 4.34
CA SER A 150 -7.04 -12.66 3.80
C SER A 150 -8.26 -13.58 3.70
N GLY A 151 -9.38 -13.02 3.24
CA GLY A 151 -10.38 -13.87 2.61
C GLY A 151 -9.71 -14.45 1.37
N HIS A 152 -9.55 -15.78 1.32
CA HIS A 152 -9.08 -16.48 0.14
C HIS A 152 -9.77 -15.85 -1.09
N SER A 153 -8.97 -15.23 -1.97
CA SER A 153 -9.49 -14.62 -3.18
C SER A 153 -10.44 -15.62 -3.82
N ALA A 154 -11.65 -15.20 -4.19
CA ALA A 154 -12.61 -16.08 -4.85
C ALA A 154 -11.98 -16.84 -6.04
N GLY A 155 -10.95 -16.24 -6.66
CA GLY A 155 -10.11 -16.89 -7.66
C GLY A 155 -9.28 -18.07 -7.14
N MET A 156 -8.70 -18.00 -5.94
CA MET A 156 -7.98 -19.12 -5.33
C MET A 156 -8.93 -20.30 -5.04
N ILE A 157 -10.12 -20.02 -4.50
CA ILE A 157 -11.15 -21.04 -4.27
C ILE A 157 -11.59 -21.64 -5.62
N ALA A 158 -11.85 -20.82 -6.63
CA ALA A 158 -12.23 -21.30 -7.96
C ALA A 158 -11.15 -22.20 -8.58
N ILE A 159 -9.87 -21.79 -8.50
CA ILE A 159 -8.74 -22.56 -9.04
C ILE A 159 -8.58 -23.89 -8.32
N THR A 160 -8.62 -23.92 -6.98
CA THR A 160 -8.48 -25.19 -6.24
C THR A 160 -9.64 -26.13 -6.51
N THR A 161 -10.86 -25.60 -6.64
CA THR A 161 -12.05 -26.40 -6.96
C THR A 161 -11.95 -27.00 -8.36
N ILE A 162 -11.58 -26.20 -9.37
CA ILE A 162 -11.38 -26.66 -10.75
C ILE A 162 -10.29 -27.72 -10.82
N LEU A 163 -9.14 -27.46 -10.19
CA LEU A 163 -8.01 -28.39 -10.20
C LEU A 163 -8.35 -29.71 -9.51
N SER A 164 -9.10 -29.67 -8.41
CA SER A 164 -9.58 -30.85 -7.69
C SER A 164 -10.53 -31.70 -8.55
N ILE A 165 -11.49 -31.06 -9.24
CA ILE A 165 -12.42 -31.75 -10.14
C ILE A 165 -11.68 -32.39 -11.32
N LEU A 166 -10.80 -31.65 -11.99
CA LEU A 166 -10.03 -32.17 -13.12
C LEU A 166 -9.14 -33.34 -12.71
N PHE A 167 -8.52 -33.27 -11.54
CA PHE A 167 -7.70 -34.35 -11.00
C PHE A 167 -8.52 -35.61 -10.70
N ALA A 168 -9.72 -35.46 -10.11
CA ALA A 168 -10.62 -36.59 -9.87
C ALA A 168 -11.07 -37.26 -11.17
N ILE A 169 -11.37 -36.49 -12.22
CA ILE A 169 -11.73 -37.01 -13.55
C ILE A 169 -10.55 -37.78 -14.16
N LEU A 170 -9.33 -37.23 -14.09
CA LEU A 170 -8.13 -37.91 -14.58
C LEU A 170 -7.89 -39.24 -13.85
N LEU A 171 -8.03 -39.26 -12.52
CA LEU A 171 -7.89 -40.49 -11.73
C LEU A 171 -8.96 -41.52 -12.08
N ALA A 172 -10.22 -41.11 -12.22
CA ALA A 172 -11.30 -42.01 -12.62
C ALA A 172 -11.04 -42.60 -14.01
N GLY A 173 -10.58 -41.79 -14.96
CA GLY A 173 -10.17 -42.25 -16.29
C GLY A 173 -9.01 -43.24 -16.24
N LEU A 174 -7.98 -42.97 -15.44
CA LEU A 174 -6.84 -43.87 -15.25
C LEU A 174 -7.28 -45.22 -14.64
N VAL A 175 -8.12 -45.20 -13.60
CA VAL A 175 -8.67 -46.42 -12.99
C VAL A 175 -9.50 -47.20 -14.00
N ALA A 176 -10.38 -46.53 -14.76
CA ALA A 176 -11.17 -47.17 -15.80
C ALA A 176 -10.25 -47.83 -16.84
N MET A 177 -9.24 -47.12 -17.34
CA MET A 177 -8.26 -47.69 -18.28
C MET A 177 -7.54 -48.91 -17.71
N LEU A 178 -7.11 -48.88 -16.44
CA LEU A 178 -6.47 -50.03 -15.80
C LEU A 178 -7.41 -51.23 -15.64
N VAL A 179 -8.68 -51.00 -15.32
CA VAL A 179 -9.68 -52.08 -15.22
C VAL A 179 -10.02 -52.64 -16.60
N PHE A 180 -10.30 -51.78 -17.59
CA PHE A 180 -10.65 -52.22 -18.95
C PHE A 180 -9.47 -52.89 -19.66
N TRP A 181 -8.26 -52.34 -19.56
CA TRP A 181 -7.05 -52.98 -20.10
C TRP A 181 -6.68 -54.26 -19.33
N GLY A 182 -6.81 -54.25 -18.01
CA GLY A 182 -6.59 -55.44 -17.18
C GLY A 182 -7.59 -56.57 -17.48
N SER A 183 -8.81 -56.21 -17.92
CA SER A 183 -9.84 -57.16 -18.35
C SER A 183 -9.56 -57.73 -19.74
N ASP A 184 -9.06 -56.92 -20.67
CA ASP A 184 -8.66 -57.39 -22.01
C ASP A 184 -7.41 -58.29 -21.97
N SER A 185 -6.50 -58.09 -21.01
CA SER A 185 -5.39 -59.02 -20.74
C SER A 185 -5.82 -60.33 -20.05
N CYS A 186 -7.07 -60.43 -19.56
CA CYS A 186 -7.61 -61.62 -18.89
C CYS A 186 -8.76 -62.26 -19.68
N GLY A 187 -8.82 -62.03 -20.99
CA GLY A 187 -9.78 -62.62 -21.91
C GLY A 187 -9.28 -63.87 -22.64
N SER A 188 -8.72 -64.87 -21.95
CA SER A 188 -8.81 -66.29 -22.35
C SER A 188 -8.11 -67.22 -21.36
N SER A 189 -8.84 -67.71 -20.35
CA SER A 189 -8.74 -69.12 -19.98
C SER A 189 -9.93 -69.53 -19.13
N THR A 190 -10.65 -70.49 -19.69
CA THR A 190 -11.84 -71.17 -19.20
C THR A 190 -11.71 -71.69 -17.77
N LEU A 191 -12.81 -71.52 -17.02
CA LEU A 191 -13.16 -72.15 -15.76
C LEU A 191 -12.77 -73.65 -15.70
N SER A 192 -11.72 -73.98 -14.95
CA SER A 192 -11.39 -75.37 -14.57
C SER A 192 -11.59 -75.56 -13.06
N LYS A 193 -12.68 -76.29 -12.77
CA LYS A 193 -13.04 -77.03 -11.56
C LYS A 193 -11.87 -77.32 -10.58
N PRO A 194 -12.00 -77.06 -9.27
CA PRO A 194 -10.99 -77.50 -8.31
C PRO A 194 -11.07 -79.01 -8.10
N GLU A 195 -9.95 -79.71 -8.29
CA GLU A 195 -9.78 -81.12 -7.98
C GLU A 195 -9.91 -81.37 -6.46
N SER A 196 -10.63 -82.44 -6.13
CA SER A 196 -10.84 -82.92 -4.77
C SER A 196 -9.55 -83.48 -4.16
N VAL A 197 -9.12 -82.90 -3.05
CA VAL A 197 -8.04 -83.44 -2.21
C VAL A 197 -8.51 -84.73 -1.53
N SER A 198 -7.87 -85.87 -1.84
CA SER A 198 -8.12 -87.14 -1.15
C SER A 198 -7.36 -87.19 0.18
N VAL A 199 -8.09 -87.18 1.30
CA VAL A 199 -7.52 -87.37 2.65
C VAL A 199 -7.19 -88.84 2.87
N ARG A 200 -5.91 -89.15 3.12
CA ARG A 200 -5.42 -90.51 3.43
C ARG A 200 -5.74 -90.86 4.89
N ARG A 201 -6.68 -91.78 5.12
CA ARG A 201 -6.99 -92.34 6.46
C ARG A 201 -5.88 -93.31 6.90
N TYR A 202 -5.33 -93.08 8.09
CA TYR A 202 -4.46 -94.03 8.79
C TYR A 202 -5.32 -94.86 9.75
N ASN A 203 -5.17 -96.20 9.71
CA ASN A 203 -5.75 -97.13 10.67
C ASN A 203 -4.74 -97.41 11.79
N THR A 204 -5.16 -97.26 13.04
CA THR A 204 -4.40 -97.62 14.24
C THR A 204 -4.57 -99.11 14.54
N HIS A 205 -3.47 -99.86 14.65
CA HIS A 205 -3.49 -101.24 15.13
C HIS A 205 -3.42 -101.26 16.66
N HIS A 206 -4.35 -101.99 17.29
CA HIS A 206 -4.36 -102.27 18.72
C HIS A 206 -3.23 -103.25 19.08
N VAL A 207 -2.44 -102.89 20.10
CA VAL A 207 -1.47 -103.79 20.75
C VAL A 207 -2.21 -104.54 21.86
N TYR A 208 -2.15 -105.87 21.82
CA TYR A 208 -2.68 -106.75 22.87
C TYR A 208 -1.70 -106.84 24.05
N ASP A 209 -2.23 -106.71 25.26
CA ASP A 209 -1.58 -107.09 26.52
C ASP A 209 -1.43 -108.63 26.61
N GLN A 210 -0.28 -109.10 27.11
CA GLN A 210 -0.12 -110.48 27.57
C GLN A 210 0.76 -110.53 28.85
N PRO A 211 0.49 -111.47 29.78
CA PRO A 211 0.54 -111.21 31.21
C PRO A 211 1.83 -111.66 31.92
N ALA A 212 1.88 -111.30 33.20
CA ALA A 212 2.97 -111.48 34.16
C ALA A 212 3.50 -112.93 34.30
N ALA A 213 4.82 -113.04 34.44
CA ALA A 213 5.48 -114.19 35.04
C ALA A 213 5.94 -113.83 36.46
N ARG A 214 5.50 -114.61 37.46
CA ARG A 214 6.08 -114.66 38.80
C ARG A 214 6.80 -116.00 38.96
N LEU A 215 8.05 -115.95 39.41
CA LEU A 215 8.59 -116.65 40.58
C LEU A 215 9.96 -116.05 40.91
#